data_AF-A0A3C0NQ82-F1
#
_entry.id   AF-A0A3C0NQ82-F1
#
_cell.length_a   1.000
_cell.length_b   1.000
_cell.length_c   1.000
_cell.angle_alpha   90.00
_cell.angle_beta   90.00
_cell.angle_gamma   90.00
#
_symmetry.space_group_name_H-M   'P 1'
#
loop_
_entity.id
_entity.type
_entity.pdbx_description
1 polymer ?
#
loop_
_entity_poly.entity_id
_entity_poly.type
_entity_poly.pdbx_seq_one_letter_code
_entity_poly.pdbx_strand_id
1 'polypeptide(L)'
;LGAMLIDGGFAGKVCALTGSHFCSAERQYRFPLEYGGLRAPTAQWTVTGSGAVILGARGKGPRITHVTTGVICDAGIDDPANMGAAMAPAAHATLTAHFEDTGRSFDDYDAVFTGDLGAVGHDILQSLLHRDGYDTGVKYMDCGMLIYDVKAQGVNSGGSGCGCSASVLCAHILPAMEKGIWKRVLFAATGALMSPTSAQQGESIPGICHAVVIESEVE
;
A
#
# COMPACT_ATOMS: atom_id res chain seq x y z
N LEU A 1 -3.59 13.27 -3.84
CA LEU A 1 -3.73 14.72 -3.54
C LEU A 1 -2.72 15.60 -4.28
N GLY A 2 -1.40 15.41 -4.06
CA GLY A 2 -0.39 16.31 -4.65
C GLY A 2 -0.46 16.46 -6.18
N ALA A 3 -0.71 15.38 -6.91
CA ALA A 3 -0.93 15.42 -8.36
C ALA A 3 -2.13 16.31 -8.75
N MET A 4 -3.27 16.15 -8.06
CA MET A 4 -4.48 16.94 -8.33
C MET A 4 -4.29 18.44 -8.06
N LEU A 5 -3.53 18.80 -7.03
CA LEU A 5 -3.21 20.21 -6.74
C LEU A 5 -2.38 20.84 -7.86
N ILE A 6 -1.43 20.08 -8.42
CA ILE A 6 -0.60 20.54 -9.53
C ILE A 6 -1.43 20.65 -10.81
N ASP A 7 -2.21 19.63 -11.13
CA ASP A 7 -3.03 19.56 -12.34
C ASP A 7 -4.11 20.66 -12.36
N GLY A 8 -4.74 20.92 -11.21
CA GLY A 8 -5.71 22.02 -11.05
C GLY A 8 -5.08 23.42 -11.03
N GLY A 9 -3.77 23.56 -11.17
CA GLY A 9 -3.07 24.85 -11.17
C GLY A 9 -2.94 25.52 -9.80
N PHE A 10 -3.22 24.79 -8.71
CA PHE A 10 -3.14 25.30 -7.34
C PHE A 10 -1.71 25.23 -6.75
N ALA A 11 -0.80 24.47 -7.37
CA ALA A 11 0.60 24.39 -6.97
C ALA A 11 1.54 24.14 -8.15
N GLY A 12 2.74 24.73 -8.14
CA GLY A 12 3.77 24.47 -9.16
C GLY A 12 4.69 23.29 -8.82
N LYS A 13 4.90 23.03 -7.52
CA LYS A 13 5.67 21.91 -6.97
C LYS A 13 5.03 21.47 -5.65
N VAL A 14 5.01 20.17 -5.41
CA VAL A 14 4.50 19.58 -4.16
C VAL A 14 5.50 18.54 -3.65
N CYS A 15 5.81 18.58 -2.36
CA CYS A 15 6.52 17.50 -1.69
C CYS A 15 5.50 16.59 -1.00
N ALA A 16 5.49 15.31 -1.34
CA ALA A 16 4.69 14.30 -0.64
C ALA A 16 5.66 13.38 0.11
N LEU A 17 5.49 13.29 1.43
CA LEU A 17 6.38 12.54 2.30
C LEU A 17 5.59 11.80 3.38
N THR A 18 6.09 10.64 3.78
CA THR A 18 5.58 9.90 4.93
C THR A 18 6.69 9.05 5.53
N GLY A 19 6.54 8.64 6.78
CA GLY A 19 7.48 7.78 7.45
C GLY A 19 6.88 7.16 8.71
N SER A 20 7.38 5.97 9.04
CA SER A 20 7.00 5.24 10.24
C SER A 20 8.26 4.79 10.98
N HIS A 21 8.10 4.52 12.27
CA HIS A 21 9.14 3.97 13.11
C HIS A 21 8.54 2.88 13.98
N PHE A 22 9.20 1.73 14.05
CA PHE A 22 8.77 0.57 14.81
C PHE A 22 8.39 0.93 16.25
N CYS A 23 9.36 1.47 17.02
CA CYS A 23 9.13 1.76 18.44
C CYS A 23 7.99 2.76 18.72
N SER A 24 7.72 3.72 17.82
CA SER A 24 6.62 4.68 18.03
C SER A 24 5.27 4.05 17.75
N ALA A 25 5.17 3.21 16.71
CA ALA A 25 3.95 2.49 16.38
C ALA A 25 3.59 1.43 17.43
N GLU A 26 4.57 0.68 17.92
CA GLU A 26 4.36 -0.32 18.99
C GLU A 26 3.83 0.31 20.27
N ARG A 27 4.39 1.46 20.67
CA ARG A 27 3.90 2.22 21.84
C ARG A 27 2.46 2.70 21.66
N GLN A 28 2.05 2.99 20.42
CA GLN A 28 0.75 3.59 20.14
C GLN A 28 -0.35 2.55 19.96
N TYR A 29 -0.12 1.48 19.21
CA TYR A 29 -1.17 0.59 18.71
C TYR A 29 -1.07 -0.85 19.24
N ARG A 30 -0.05 -1.16 20.04
CA ARG A 30 0.25 -2.53 20.49
C ARG A 30 0.53 -2.54 21.99
N PHE A 31 0.81 -3.75 22.49
CA PHE A 31 1.22 -3.95 23.86
C PHE A 31 2.61 -3.32 24.11
N PRO A 32 2.89 -2.88 25.35
CA PRO A 32 4.24 -2.48 25.74
C PRO A 32 5.24 -3.57 25.37
N LEU A 33 6.39 -3.19 24.80
CA LEU A 33 7.45 -4.14 24.40
C LEU A 33 7.94 -4.95 25.60
N GLU A 34 7.89 -4.36 26.79
CA GLU A 34 8.25 -4.95 28.07
C GLU A 34 7.30 -6.08 28.51
N TYR A 35 6.12 -6.18 27.91
CA TYR A 35 5.14 -7.22 28.24
C TYR A 35 5.51 -8.60 27.66
N GLY A 36 6.53 -8.67 26.79
CA GLY A 36 7.04 -9.95 26.25
C GLY A 36 6.02 -10.75 25.44
N GLY A 37 4.98 -10.09 24.93
CA GLY A 37 3.92 -10.73 24.16
C GLY A 37 4.45 -11.36 22.88
N LEU A 38 3.99 -12.59 22.58
CA LEU A 38 4.29 -13.26 21.32
C LEU A 38 3.42 -12.66 20.21
N ARG A 39 4.04 -12.31 19.08
CA ARG A 39 3.31 -11.84 17.90
C ARG A 39 2.62 -13.00 17.20
N ALA A 40 1.36 -12.80 16.83
CA ALA A 40 0.66 -13.74 15.96
C ALA A 40 1.39 -13.86 14.60
N PRO A 41 1.38 -15.04 13.95
CA PRO A 41 1.95 -15.21 12.62
C PRO A 41 1.31 -14.32 11.55
N THR A 42 0.07 -13.87 11.77
CA THR A 42 -0.66 -12.93 10.89
C THR A 42 -0.22 -11.48 11.06
N ALA A 43 0.49 -11.17 12.15
CA ALA A 43 0.89 -9.81 12.46
C ALA A 43 2.01 -9.35 11.51
N GLN A 44 1.94 -8.08 11.13
CA GLN A 44 2.99 -7.42 10.36
C GLN A 44 3.97 -6.69 11.30
N TRP A 45 5.11 -6.31 10.74
CA TRP A 45 6.16 -5.57 11.42
C TRP A 45 6.21 -4.13 10.91
N THR A 46 6.04 -3.14 11.80
CA THR A 46 6.09 -1.74 11.36
C THR A 46 7.50 -1.42 10.86
N VAL A 47 7.60 -0.94 9.62
CA VAL A 47 8.86 -0.53 9.01
C VAL A 47 9.36 0.75 9.68
N THR A 48 10.62 0.75 10.10
CA THR A 48 11.36 1.97 10.38
C THR A 48 11.95 2.50 9.09
N GLY A 49 11.29 3.50 8.49
CA GLY A 49 11.62 4.00 7.17
C GLY A 49 10.78 5.21 6.78
N SER A 50 11.23 5.91 5.75
CA SER A 50 10.54 7.06 5.18
C SER A 50 10.81 7.14 3.68
N GLY A 51 9.91 7.80 2.97
CA GLY A 51 10.04 8.14 1.56
C GLY A 51 9.46 9.53 1.30
N ALA A 52 10.07 10.25 0.37
CA ALA A 52 9.61 11.55 -0.09
C ALA A 52 9.77 11.66 -1.60
N VAL A 53 8.73 12.18 -2.26
CA VAL A 53 8.73 12.45 -3.70
C VAL A 53 8.43 13.93 -3.94
N ILE A 54 9.15 14.52 -4.89
CA ILE A 54 8.89 15.88 -5.35
C ILE A 54 8.14 15.80 -6.67
N LEU A 55 6.90 16.28 -6.66
CA LEU A 55 6.07 16.43 -7.84
C LEU A 55 6.24 17.85 -8.40
N GLY A 56 6.23 17.98 -9.72
CA GLY A 56 6.22 19.26 -10.40
C GLY A 56 5.34 19.20 -11.64
N ALA A 57 4.76 20.35 -12.03
CA ALA A 57 3.94 20.45 -13.24
C ALA A 57 4.69 20.07 -14.52
N ARG A 58 6.03 20.22 -14.50
CA ARG A 58 6.94 19.90 -15.60
C ARG A 58 8.22 19.31 -15.04
N GLY A 59 8.83 18.38 -15.77
CA GLY A 59 10.06 17.73 -15.38
C GLY A 59 10.43 16.56 -16.28
N LYS A 60 11.58 15.97 -15.97
CA LYS A 60 12.03 14.67 -16.52
C LYS A 60 11.77 13.62 -15.43
N GLY A 61 11.28 12.45 -15.84
CA GLY A 61 10.97 11.34 -14.94
C GLY A 61 9.55 10.82 -15.13
N PRO A 62 9.18 9.76 -14.39
CA PRO A 62 7.85 9.18 -14.47
C PRO A 62 6.74 10.19 -14.11
N ARG A 63 5.58 10.02 -14.74
CA ARG A 63 4.41 10.89 -14.62
C ARG A 63 3.30 10.17 -13.89
N ILE A 64 2.56 10.90 -13.06
CA ILE A 64 1.29 10.39 -12.52
C ILE A 64 0.22 10.66 -13.58
N THR A 65 -0.40 9.61 -14.12
CA THR A 65 -1.42 9.73 -15.18
C THR A 65 -2.83 9.56 -14.64
N HIS A 66 -3.01 8.74 -13.60
CA HIS A 66 -4.31 8.46 -12.99
C HIS A 66 -4.20 8.41 -11.47
N VAL A 67 -5.31 8.73 -10.81
CA VAL A 67 -5.50 8.58 -9.36
C VAL A 67 -6.87 7.95 -9.14
N THR A 68 -6.93 6.88 -8.35
CA THR A 68 -8.20 6.28 -7.89
C THR A 68 -8.29 6.46 -6.38
N THR A 69 -9.22 7.30 -5.96
CA THR A 69 -9.52 7.53 -4.54
C THR A 69 -10.45 6.44 -4.04
N GLY A 70 -9.93 5.49 -3.27
CA GLY A 70 -10.77 4.46 -2.69
C GLY A 70 -11.78 4.94 -1.66
N VAL A 71 -12.65 3.99 -1.32
CA VAL A 71 -13.73 4.11 -0.36
C VAL A 71 -13.41 3.29 0.88
N ILE A 72 -14.02 3.65 2.01
CA ILE A 72 -13.90 2.89 3.24
C ILE A 72 -14.64 1.56 3.06
N CYS A 73 -13.96 0.45 3.36
CA CYS A 73 -14.53 -0.89 3.34
C CYS A 73 -14.35 -1.53 4.72
N ASP A 74 -15.43 -2.04 5.30
CA ASP A 74 -15.38 -2.75 6.59
C ASP A 74 -16.01 -4.13 6.44
N ALA A 75 -15.19 -5.17 6.63
CA ALA A 75 -15.59 -6.57 6.54
C ALA A 75 -15.84 -7.21 7.92
N GLY A 76 -15.88 -6.42 9.00
CA GLY A 76 -16.11 -6.88 10.36
C GLY A 76 -14.90 -7.53 11.02
N ILE A 77 -13.69 -7.29 10.52
CA ILE A 77 -12.45 -7.77 11.15
C ILE A 77 -12.14 -6.89 12.36
N ASP A 78 -12.04 -7.47 13.54
CA ASP A 78 -11.76 -6.79 14.81
C ASP A 78 -10.39 -7.15 15.42
N ASP A 79 -9.70 -8.16 14.87
CA ASP A 79 -8.38 -8.58 15.35
C ASP A 79 -7.27 -7.60 14.92
N PRO A 80 -6.66 -6.84 15.86
CA PRO A 80 -5.57 -5.92 15.58
C PRO A 80 -4.31 -6.60 15.03
N ALA A 81 -4.17 -7.93 15.18
CA ALA A 81 -3.07 -8.72 14.66
C ALA A 81 -3.33 -9.26 13.24
N ASN A 82 -4.47 -8.97 12.62
CA ASN A 82 -4.84 -9.45 11.28
C ASN A 82 -5.21 -8.30 10.31
N MET A 83 -4.34 -7.28 10.24
CA MET A 83 -4.57 -6.09 9.41
C MET A 83 -4.64 -6.39 7.92
N GLY A 84 -3.89 -7.39 7.43
CA GLY A 84 -3.96 -7.80 6.03
C GLY A 84 -5.38 -8.20 5.63
N ALA A 85 -6.10 -8.94 6.48
CA ALA A 85 -7.50 -9.30 6.24
C ALA A 85 -8.45 -8.10 6.29
N ALA A 86 -8.21 -7.15 7.21
CA ALA A 86 -9.02 -5.93 7.31
C ALA A 86 -8.87 -5.01 6.08
N MET A 87 -7.68 -4.93 5.50
CA MET A 87 -7.36 -4.01 4.39
C MET A 87 -7.62 -4.60 3.00
N ALA A 88 -7.55 -5.92 2.82
CA ALA A 88 -7.71 -6.57 1.52
C ALA A 88 -9.04 -6.20 0.79
N PRO A 89 -10.21 -6.09 1.46
CA PRO A 89 -11.44 -5.64 0.82
C PRO A 89 -11.35 -4.23 0.23
N ALA A 90 -10.65 -3.31 0.89
CA ALA A 90 -10.47 -1.96 0.39
C ALA A 90 -9.52 -1.92 -0.83
N ALA A 91 -8.47 -2.73 -0.81
CA ALA A 91 -7.59 -2.89 -1.98
C ALA A 91 -8.35 -3.47 -3.18
N HIS A 92 -9.17 -4.49 -2.94
CA HIS A 92 -10.04 -5.10 -3.94
C HIS A 92 -11.01 -4.07 -4.54
N ALA A 93 -11.74 -3.32 -3.71
CA ALA A 93 -12.66 -2.28 -4.16
C ALA A 93 -11.97 -1.19 -4.98
N THR A 94 -10.79 -0.73 -4.56
CA THR A 94 -10.03 0.30 -5.28
C THR A 94 -9.49 -0.20 -6.62
N LEU A 95 -8.96 -1.43 -6.68
CA LEU A 95 -8.40 -1.99 -7.91
C LEU A 95 -9.48 -2.29 -8.94
N THR A 96 -10.60 -2.89 -8.51
CA THR A 96 -11.75 -3.16 -9.39
C THR A 96 -12.34 -1.88 -9.95
N ALA A 97 -12.62 -0.88 -9.11
CA ALA A 97 -13.08 0.43 -9.54
C ALA A 97 -12.08 1.10 -10.51
N HIS A 98 -10.78 0.99 -10.24
CA HIS A 98 -9.75 1.53 -11.14
C HIS A 98 -9.81 0.89 -12.53
N PHE A 99 -9.94 -0.44 -12.62
CA PHE A 99 -10.04 -1.15 -13.88
C PHE A 99 -11.32 -0.81 -14.64
N GLU A 100 -12.46 -0.72 -13.94
CA GLU A 100 -13.74 -0.31 -14.51
C GLU A 100 -13.68 1.13 -15.06
N ASP A 101 -13.18 2.09 -14.26
CA ASP A 101 -13.14 3.51 -14.61
C ASP A 101 -12.19 3.80 -15.79
N THR A 102 -11.08 3.07 -15.88
CA THR A 102 -10.06 3.28 -16.92
C THR A 102 -10.22 2.37 -18.14
N GLY A 103 -11.07 1.36 -18.06
CA GLY A 103 -11.18 0.30 -19.07
C GLY A 103 -9.90 -0.55 -19.21
N ARG A 104 -9.06 -0.56 -18.17
CA ARG A 104 -7.79 -1.30 -18.12
C ARG A 104 -7.93 -2.59 -17.31
N SER A 105 -6.90 -3.42 -17.36
CA SER A 105 -6.76 -4.68 -16.62
C SER A 105 -5.34 -4.82 -16.08
N PHE A 106 -5.05 -5.91 -15.36
CA PHE A 106 -3.67 -6.26 -14.97
C PHE A 106 -2.72 -6.35 -16.18
N ASP A 107 -3.23 -6.61 -17.39
CA ASP A 107 -2.40 -6.71 -18.59
C ASP A 107 -1.88 -5.39 -19.11
N ASP A 108 -2.54 -4.29 -18.74
CA ASP A 108 -2.11 -2.94 -19.10
C ASP A 108 -0.95 -2.44 -18.23
N TYR A 109 -0.62 -3.14 -17.15
CA TYR A 109 0.41 -2.79 -16.18
C TYR A 109 1.60 -3.74 -16.25
N ASP A 110 2.83 -3.21 -16.15
CA ASP A 110 4.03 -4.04 -16.01
C ASP A 110 4.14 -4.61 -14.59
N ALA A 111 3.64 -3.86 -13.61
CA ALA A 111 3.58 -4.26 -12.21
C ALA A 111 2.46 -3.53 -11.47
N VAL A 112 1.84 -4.25 -10.52
CA VAL A 112 0.84 -3.72 -9.59
C VAL A 112 1.36 -3.96 -8.17
N PHE A 113 1.50 -2.89 -7.38
CA PHE A 113 2.00 -2.95 -6.02
C PHE A 113 0.92 -2.57 -5.03
N THR A 114 0.67 -3.41 -4.02
CA THR A 114 -0.03 -2.98 -2.81
C THR A 114 0.93 -2.44 -1.76
N GLY A 115 0.41 -1.60 -0.86
CA GLY A 115 1.20 -0.91 0.15
C GLY A 115 1.74 -1.84 1.23
N ASP A 116 0.86 -2.48 1.98
CA ASP A 116 1.26 -3.31 3.11
C ASP A 116 0.14 -4.27 3.51
N LEU A 117 -0.34 -5.07 2.57
CA LEU A 117 -1.26 -6.15 2.89
C LEU A 117 -0.56 -7.29 3.64
N GLY A 118 0.76 -7.42 3.46
CA GLY A 118 1.52 -8.56 3.96
C GLY A 118 1.07 -9.87 3.29
N ALA A 119 1.67 -10.99 3.70
CA ALA A 119 1.38 -12.30 3.11
C ALA A 119 -0.11 -12.67 3.23
N VAL A 120 -0.74 -12.39 4.37
CA VAL A 120 -2.16 -12.73 4.59
C VAL A 120 -3.08 -11.91 3.70
N GLY A 121 -2.92 -10.58 3.69
CA GLY A 121 -3.78 -9.73 2.86
C GLY A 121 -3.51 -9.91 1.37
N HIS A 122 -2.27 -10.23 0.98
CA HIS A 122 -1.89 -10.56 -0.40
C HIS A 122 -2.66 -11.77 -0.92
N ASP A 123 -2.71 -12.88 -0.16
CA ASP A 123 -3.45 -14.08 -0.53
C ASP A 123 -4.97 -13.84 -0.59
N ILE A 124 -5.50 -13.07 0.36
CA ILE A 124 -6.92 -12.70 0.37
C ILE A 124 -7.28 -11.85 -0.85
N LEU A 125 -6.48 -10.83 -1.17
CA LEU A 125 -6.73 -9.97 -2.32
C LEU A 125 -6.68 -10.76 -3.64
N GLN A 126 -5.69 -11.63 -3.81
CA GLN A 126 -5.64 -12.51 -4.99
C GLN A 126 -6.90 -13.37 -5.12
N SER A 127 -7.36 -13.94 -4.01
CA SER A 127 -8.58 -14.76 -3.99
C SER A 127 -9.84 -13.95 -4.38
N LEU A 128 -9.95 -12.71 -3.88
CA LEU A 128 -11.07 -11.81 -4.21
C LEU A 128 -11.03 -11.39 -5.69
N LEU A 129 -9.86 -11.00 -6.21
CA LEU A 129 -9.67 -10.64 -7.61
C LEU A 129 -9.95 -11.81 -8.54
N HIS A 130 -9.46 -13.00 -8.20
CA HIS A 130 -9.69 -14.21 -8.98
C HIS A 130 -11.17 -14.58 -9.07
N ARG A 131 -11.91 -14.45 -7.95
CA ARG A 131 -13.36 -14.68 -7.93
C ARG A 131 -14.12 -13.77 -8.89
N ASP A 132 -13.62 -12.55 -9.09
CA ASP A 132 -14.23 -11.55 -9.96
C ASP A 132 -13.68 -11.60 -11.41
N GLY A 133 -12.87 -12.63 -11.73
CA GLY A 133 -12.37 -12.89 -13.08
C GLY A 133 -11.07 -12.18 -13.43
N TYR A 134 -10.39 -11.54 -12.47
CA TYR A 134 -9.07 -10.94 -12.69
C TYR A 134 -7.96 -11.97 -12.45
N ASP A 135 -7.03 -12.09 -13.40
CA ASP A 135 -5.78 -12.81 -13.22
C ASP A 135 -4.67 -11.82 -12.85
N THR A 136 -4.10 -11.98 -11.65
CA THR A 136 -3.01 -11.14 -11.15
C THR A 136 -1.66 -11.51 -11.76
N GLY A 137 -1.51 -12.76 -12.20
CA GLY A 137 -0.26 -13.33 -12.68
C GLY A 137 0.93 -13.06 -11.75
N VAL A 138 2.12 -12.92 -12.34
CA VAL A 138 3.36 -12.56 -11.61
C VAL A 138 3.54 -11.05 -11.42
N LYS A 139 2.54 -10.25 -11.85
CA LYS A 139 2.62 -8.78 -11.88
C LYS A 139 2.24 -8.15 -10.54
N TYR A 140 1.50 -8.88 -9.71
CA TYR A 140 1.04 -8.41 -8.42
C TYR A 140 2.08 -8.66 -7.31
N MET A 141 2.48 -7.59 -6.62
CA MET A 141 3.45 -7.60 -5.54
C MET A 141 2.95 -6.76 -4.35
N ASP A 142 3.46 -7.04 -3.15
CA ASP A 142 3.16 -6.26 -1.95
C ASP A 142 4.43 -5.67 -1.35
N CYS A 143 4.44 -4.36 -1.05
CA CYS A 143 5.65 -3.72 -0.53
C CYS A 143 6.05 -4.25 0.85
N GLY A 144 5.07 -4.69 1.66
CA GLY A 144 5.32 -5.38 2.93
C GLY A 144 6.08 -6.69 2.77
N MET A 145 5.84 -7.42 1.67
CA MET A 145 6.56 -8.66 1.36
C MET A 145 7.93 -8.42 0.71
N LEU A 146 8.15 -7.25 0.09
CA LEU A 146 9.40 -6.90 -0.58
C LEU A 146 10.46 -6.28 0.35
N ILE A 147 10.04 -5.56 1.39
CA ILE A 147 10.97 -4.77 2.23
C ILE A 147 11.83 -5.62 3.18
N TYR A 148 11.41 -6.86 3.46
CA TYR A 148 12.09 -7.77 4.38
C TYR A 148 12.26 -9.15 3.77
N ASP A 149 13.31 -9.86 4.19
CA ASP A 149 13.34 -11.32 4.06
C ASP A 149 12.50 -11.92 5.21
N VAL A 150 11.24 -12.21 4.90
CA VAL A 150 10.24 -12.65 5.87
C VAL A 150 10.71 -13.86 6.69
N LYS A 151 11.40 -14.80 6.05
CA LYS A 151 11.86 -16.03 6.70
C LYS A 151 13.11 -15.79 7.54
N ALA A 152 14.10 -15.08 6.99
CA ALA A 152 15.37 -14.87 7.68
C ALA A 152 15.27 -13.86 8.83
N GLN A 153 14.38 -12.87 8.72
CA GLN A 153 14.27 -11.77 9.68
C GLN A 153 13.14 -11.92 10.69
N GLY A 154 12.27 -12.94 10.54
CA GLY A 154 11.23 -13.24 11.52
C GLY A 154 10.15 -12.16 11.64
N VAL A 155 9.82 -11.48 10.53
CA VAL A 155 8.82 -10.40 10.49
C VAL A 155 7.39 -10.89 10.21
N ASN A 156 7.12 -12.18 10.46
CA ASN A 156 5.80 -12.82 10.34
C ASN A 156 5.13 -12.59 8.98
N SER A 157 4.08 -11.76 8.90
CA SER A 157 3.36 -11.52 7.64
C SER A 157 4.01 -10.46 6.75
N GLY A 158 5.15 -9.89 7.15
CA GLY A 158 5.92 -8.89 6.39
C GLY A 158 5.87 -7.49 7.01
N GLY A 159 6.31 -6.50 6.24
CA GLY A 159 6.33 -5.10 6.62
C GLY A 159 4.96 -4.43 6.63
N SER A 160 4.83 -3.35 7.40
CA SER A 160 3.65 -2.49 7.48
C SER A 160 4.01 -1.05 7.83
N GLY A 161 3.00 -0.18 7.81
CA GLY A 161 3.11 1.21 8.18
C GLY A 161 3.44 2.09 6.99
N CYS A 162 3.14 3.38 7.12
CA CYS A 162 3.25 4.31 6.00
C CYS A 162 4.68 4.47 5.45
N GLY A 163 5.72 4.16 6.26
CA GLY A 163 7.10 4.11 5.79
C GLY A 163 7.41 2.90 4.91
N CYS A 164 6.64 1.81 4.97
CA CYS A 164 6.86 0.61 4.17
C CYS A 164 6.69 0.89 2.68
N SER A 165 5.47 1.25 2.28
CA SER A 165 5.13 1.53 0.88
C SER A 165 5.91 2.73 0.35
N ALA A 166 6.16 3.75 1.17
CA ALA A 166 6.96 4.92 0.79
C ALA A 166 8.45 4.58 0.53
N SER A 167 9.07 3.78 1.41
CA SER A 167 10.46 3.36 1.20
C SER A 167 10.60 2.45 -0.02
N VAL A 168 9.68 1.50 -0.23
CA VAL A 168 9.71 0.64 -1.43
C VAL A 168 9.46 1.45 -2.70
N LEU A 169 8.52 2.39 -2.70
CA LEU A 169 8.30 3.28 -3.84
C LEU A 169 9.57 4.05 -4.21
N CYS A 170 10.20 4.71 -3.23
CA CYS A 170 11.35 5.57 -3.46
C CYS A 170 12.66 4.81 -3.76
N ALA A 171 12.88 3.65 -3.12
CA ALA A 171 14.15 2.93 -3.19
C ALA A 171 14.16 1.75 -4.16
N HIS A 172 13.00 1.24 -4.56
CA HIS A 172 12.88 0.07 -5.44
C HIS A 172 12.11 0.37 -6.71
N ILE A 173 10.87 0.87 -6.60
CA ILE A 173 9.96 1.03 -7.75
C ILE A 173 10.46 2.14 -8.67
N LEU A 174 10.63 3.37 -8.17
CA LEU A 174 11.06 4.50 -9.00
C LEU A 174 12.45 4.28 -9.64
N PRO A 175 13.47 3.77 -8.93
CA PRO A 175 14.76 3.43 -9.56
C PRO A 175 14.65 2.33 -10.62
N ALA A 176 13.74 1.36 -10.47
CA ALA A 176 13.51 0.35 -11.49
C ALA A 176 12.83 0.93 -12.74
N MET A 177 11.91 1.88 -12.56
CA MET A 177 11.29 2.64 -13.65
C MET A 177 12.31 3.51 -14.39
N GLU A 178 13.22 4.18 -13.68
CA GLU A 178 14.32 4.95 -14.28
C GLU A 178 15.26 4.08 -15.12
N LYS A 179 15.44 2.81 -14.74
CA LYS A 179 16.21 1.81 -15.50
C LYS A 179 15.42 1.19 -16.67
N GLY A 180 14.14 1.55 -16.84
CA GLY A 180 13.27 1.00 -17.87
C GLY A 180 12.80 -0.43 -17.62
N ILE A 181 12.91 -0.94 -16.38
CA ILE A 181 12.42 -2.28 -16.01
C ILE A 181 10.89 -2.30 -16.03
N TRP A 182 10.27 -1.26 -15.51
CA TRP A 182 8.83 -1.03 -15.56
C TRP A 182 8.54 0.31 -16.22
N LYS A 183 7.56 0.34 -17.12
CA LYS A 183 7.10 1.55 -17.80
C LYS A 183 5.79 2.05 -17.23
N ARG A 184 4.85 1.16 -16.89
CA ARG A 184 3.57 1.51 -16.26
C ARG A 184 3.36 0.70 -14.99
N VAL A 185 3.27 1.41 -13.87
CA VAL A 185 3.07 0.82 -12.54
C VAL A 185 1.78 1.34 -11.91
N LEU A 186 0.94 0.43 -11.40
CA LEU A 186 -0.18 0.77 -10.52
C LEU A 186 0.26 0.59 -9.07
N PHE A 187 0.31 1.68 -8.31
CA PHE A 187 0.73 1.67 -6.91
C PHE A 187 -0.45 1.99 -6.00
N ALA A 188 -0.90 1.01 -5.22
CA ALA A 188 -2.12 1.01 -4.42
C ALA A 188 -1.79 0.92 -2.92
N ALA A 189 -1.68 2.06 -2.24
CA ALA A 189 -1.38 2.12 -0.82
C ALA A 189 -2.62 1.79 0.02
N THR A 190 -2.48 0.85 0.95
CA THR A 190 -3.53 0.39 1.87
C THR A 190 -3.37 1.03 3.25
N GLY A 191 -4.45 1.09 4.02
CA GLY A 191 -4.42 1.53 5.40
C GLY A 191 -5.59 0.99 6.21
N ALA A 192 -5.32 0.65 7.47
CA ALA A 192 -6.32 0.29 8.46
C ALA A 192 -6.67 1.53 9.31
N LEU A 193 -7.96 1.86 9.39
CA LEU A 193 -8.48 3.01 10.10
C LEU A 193 -8.86 2.59 11.53
N MET A 194 -7.87 2.52 12.41
CA MET A 194 -8.07 2.12 13.80
C MET A 194 -7.45 3.09 14.81
N SER A 195 -7.91 3.01 16.06
CA SER A 195 -7.33 3.70 17.20
C SER A 195 -7.23 2.76 18.40
N PRO A 196 -6.43 3.09 19.44
CA PRO A 196 -6.40 2.31 20.67
C PRO A 196 -7.78 2.20 21.32
N THR A 197 -8.60 3.25 21.24
CA THR A 197 -9.95 3.29 21.80
C THR A 197 -10.89 2.34 21.04
N SER A 198 -10.93 2.42 19.71
CA SER A 198 -11.81 1.55 18.90
C SER A 198 -11.47 0.08 19.10
N ALA A 199 -10.17 -0.26 19.15
CA ALA A 199 -9.71 -1.62 19.45
C ALA A 199 -10.11 -2.09 20.86
N GLN A 200 -10.02 -1.22 21.88
CA GLN A 200 -10.45 -1.56 23.26
C GLN A 200 -11.97 -1.75 23.38
N GLN A 201 -12.74 -1.10 22.52
CA GLN A 201 -14.19 -1.24 22.46
C GLN A 201 -14.66 -2.44 21.64
N GLY A 202 -13.73 -3.18 21.02
CA GLY A 202 -14.06 -4.31 20.14
C GLY A 202 -14.74 -3.87 18.84
N GLU A 203 -14.48 -2.65 18.38
CA GLU A 203 -14.96 -2.20 17.07
C GLU A 203 -14.19 -2.89 15.95
N SER A 204 -14.85 -3.09 14.82
CA SER A 204 -14.22 -3.54 13.58
C SER A 204 -13.22 -2.51 13.06
N ILE A 205 -12.38 -2.95 12.12
CA ILE A 205 -11.24 -2.20 11.59
C ILE A 205 -11.50 -1.92 10.11
N PRO A 206 -12.02 -0.72 9.78
CA PRO A 206 -12.23 -0.35 8.39
C PRO A 206 -10.92 -0.21 7.62
N GLY A 207 -10.86 -0.74 6.42
CA GLY A 207 -9.77 -0.54 5.47
C GLY A 207 -10.05 0.61 4.50
N ILE A 208 -8.99 1.21 3.97
CA ILE A 208 -9.03 2.12 2.83
C ILE A 208 -7.83 1.86 1.91
N CYS A 209 -7.99 2.08 0.60
CA CYS A 209 -6.90 1.97 -0.36
C CYS A 209 -6.93 3.13 -1.36
N HIS A 210 -5.79 3.76 -1.63
CA HIS A 210 -5.68 4.79 -2.66
C HIS A 210 -4.63 4.37 -3.69
N ALA A 211 -4.97 4.48 -4.97
CA ALA A 211 -4.11 4.07 -6.06
C ALA A 211 -3.66 5.25 -6.93
N VAL A 212 -2.43 5.17 -7.42
CA VAL A 212 -1.87 6.07 -8.42
C VAL A 212 -1.22 5.25 -9.54
N VAL A 213 -1.38 5.71 -10.78
CA VAL A 213 -0.67 5.15 -11.93
C VAL A 213 0.55 6.01 -12.22
N ILE A 214 1.72 5.38 -12.31
CA ILE A 214 3.00 6.03 -12.61
C ILE A 214 3.51 5.50 -13.95
N GLU A 215 3.79 6.39 -14.90
CA GLU A 215 4.20 6.04 -16.28
C GLU A 215 5.51 6.74 -16.67
N SER A 216 6.51 5.98 -17.12
CA SER A 216 7.81 6.49 -17.59
C SER A 216 7.74 7.11 -18.99
N GLU A 217 6.78 6.67 -19.81
CA GLU A 217 6.52 7.16 -21.16
C GLU A 217 5.02 7.50 -21.24
N VAL A 218 4.71 8.77 -21.52
CA VAL A 218 3.36 9.20 -21.91
C VAL A 218 3.54 9.72 -23.32
N GLU A 219 3.08 8.96 -24.31
CA GLU A 219 3.00 9.43 -25.71
C GLU A 219 2.09 10.66 -25.83
#